data_AF-A0A219B3M1-F1
#
_entry.id   AF-A0A219B3M1-F1
#
_cell.length_a   1.000
_cell.length_b   1.000
_cell.length_c   1.000
_cell.angle_alpha   90.00
_cell.angle_beta   90.00
_cell.angle_gamma   90.00
#
_symmetry.space_group_name_H-M   'P 1'
#
loop_
_entity.id
_entity.type
_entity.pdbx_description
1 polymer ?
#
loop_
_entity_poly.entity_id
_entity_poly.type
_entity_poly.pdbx_seq_one_letter_code
_entity_poly.pdbx_strand_id
1 'polypeptide(L)'
;MGGKSTIEQLPDQLQGACHAAIRRGATIDEITGLLNGLGADVSRSAVGRYTKNYSELVRQQRDMTAMAQAFGREFGEGDDRTGLMMTQLMQTLMTRSLIPLLSGDGEEEQLDPLEIGRLAKAVKDIAGASKIDTDRIRAIRAEEREAAKKDAADVAEGAARKTGASAETIQQIRREIMGL
;
A
#
# COMPACT_ATOMS: atom_id res chain seq x y z
N MET A 1 14.99 12.95 -30.98
CA MET A 1 15.41 13.72 -29.79
C MET A 1 14.62 15.01 -29.74
N GLY A 2 13.57 15.08 -28.91
CA GLY A 2 12.85 16.33 -28.68
C GLY A 2 13.44 17.02 -27.46
N GLY A 3 14.07 18.16 -27.62
CA GLY A 3 14.63 18.92 -26.49
C GLY A 3 13.56 19.32 -25.47
N LYS A 4 13.99 19.57 -24.23
CA LYS A 4 13.14 20.09 -23.13
C LYS A 4 12.29 21.26 -23.64
N SER A 5 11.00 21.28 -23.29
CA SER A 5 10.07 22.31 -23.76
C SER A 5 10.57 23.68 -23.33
N THR A 6 10.44 24.71 -24.18
CA THR A 6 10.78 26.10 -23.80
C THR A 6 10.04 26.55 -22.52
N ILE A 7 8.89 25.94 -22.24
CA ILE A 7 8.11 26.19 -21.01
C ILE A 7 8.82 25.62 -19.75
N GLU A 8 9.53 24.50 -19.86
CA GLU A 8 10.30 23.88 -18.76
C GLU A 8 11.56 24.65 -18.39
N GLN A 9 11.98 25.59 -19.26
CA GLN A 9 13.13 26.46 -19.04
C GLN A 9 12.74 27.83 -18.46
N LEU A 10 11.44 28.11 -18.33
CA LEU A 10 10.97 29.36 -17.74
C LEU A 10 11.25 29.40 -16.23
N PRO A 11 11.38 30.59 -15.62
CA PRO A 11 11.39 30.74 -14.17
C PRO A 11 10.20 30.06 -13.48
N ASP A 12 10.42 29.51 -12.28
CA ASP A 12 9.41 28.77 -11.51
C ASP A 12 8.08 29.50 -11.32
N GLN A 13 8.13 30.84 -11.20
CA GLN A 13 6.93 31.66 -11.08
C GLN A 13 6.03 31.57 -12.33
N LEU A 14 6.63 31.55 -13.52
CA LEU A 14 5.90 31.43 -14.79
C LEU A 14 5.44 30.00 -15.03
N GLN A 15 6.25 29.01 -14.65
CA GLN A 15 5.82 27.61 -14.68
C GLN A 15 4.61 27.38 -13.76
N GLY A 16 4.66 27.93 -12.54
CA GLY A 16 3.54 27.86 -11.59
C GLY A 16 2.27 28.54 -12.11
N ALA A 17 2.41 29.69 -12.78
CA ALA A 17 1.29 30.37 -13.45
C ALA A 17 0.69 29.50 -14.58
N CYS A 18 1.55 28.85 -15.39
CA CYS A 18 1.13 27.89 -16.41
C CYS A 18 0.37 26.71 -15.79
N HIS A 19 0.94 26.05 -14.77
CA HIS A 19 0.30 24.93 -14.06
C HIS A 19 -1.05 25.30 -13.45
N ALA A 20 -1.15 26.49 -12.86
CA ALA A 20 -2.40 27.00 -12.31
C ALA A 20 -3.45 27.22 -13.41
N ALA A 21 -3.06 27.79 -14.55
CA ALA A 21 -3.96 28.00 -15.68
C ALA A 21 -4.43 26.67 -16.29
N ILE A 22 -3.53 25.68 -16.45
CA ILE A 22 -3.88 24.34 -16.92
C ILE A 22 -4.89 23.66 -15.96
N ARG A 23 -4.66 23.75 -14.64
CA ARG A 23 -5.58 23.17 -13.63
C ARG A 23 -6.97 23.82 -13.64
N ARG A 24 -7.07 25.10 -14.03
CA ARG A 24 -8.35 25.81 -14.20
C ARG A 24 -9.06 25.49 -15.52
N GLY A 25 -8.44 24.72 -16.42
CA GLY A 25 -9.01 24.39 -17.72
C GLY A 25 -8.91 25.52 -18.75
N ALA A 26 -7.96 26.45 -18.59
CA ALA A 26 -7.72 27.50 -19.57
C ALA A 26 -7.31 26.90 -20.94
N THR A 27 -7.73 27.56 -22.01
CA THR A 27 -7.35 27.22 -23.38
C THR A 27 -5.87 27.51 -23.63
N ILE A 28 -5.30 26.86 -24.65
CA ILE A 28 -3.89 27.08 -25.04
C ILE A 28 -3.62 28.55 -25.36
N ASP A 29 -4.58 29.23 -25.99
CA ASP A 29 -4.47 30.63 -26.37
C ASP A 29 -4.47 31.56 -25.14
N GLU A 30 -5.32 31.29 -24.16
CA GLU A 30 -5.33 32.03 -22.88
C GLU A 30 -4.03 31.81 -22.09
N ILE A 31 -3.52 30.58 -22.05
CA ILE A 31 -2.25 30.28 -21.37
C ILE A 31 -1.08 30.97 -22.07
N THR A 32 -1.07 30.96 -23.40
CA THR A 32 -0.03 31.63 -24.21
C THR A 32 -0.06 33.14 -23.97
N GLY A 33 -1.25 33.76 -24.00
CA GLY A 33 -1.42 35.19 -23.71
C GLY A 33 -1.00 35.55 -22.29
N LEU A 34 -1.35 34.73 -21.30
CA LEU A 34 -0.95 34.92 -19.90
C LEU A 34 0.57 34.92 -19.75
N LEU A 35 1.26 33.90 -20.30
CA LEU A 35 2.71 33.78 -20.18
C LEU A 35 3.43 34.93 -20.90
N ASN A 36 2.98 35.29 -22.11
CA ASN A 36 3.56 36.40 -22.84
C ASN A 36 3.31 37.75 -22.16
N GLY A 37 2.14 37.95 -21.56
CA GLY A 37 1.83 39.14 -20.76
C GLY A 37 2.68 39.27 -19.48
N LEU A 38 3.21 38.16 -18.97
CA LEU A 38 4.14 38.13 -17.84
C LEU A 38 5.61 38.23 -18.27
N GLY A 39 5.88 38.47 -19.55
CA GLY A 39 7.22 38.66 -20.11
C GLY A 39 7.91 37.37 -20.57
N ALA A 40 7.19 36.25 -20.68
CA ALA A 40 7.70 35.10 -21.42
C ALA A 40 7.64 35.39 -22.94
N ASP A 41 8.53 34.79 -23.74
CA ASP A 41 8.38 34.75 -25.20
C ASP A 41 8.13 33.30 -25.61
N VAL A 42 6.84 32.90 -25.61
CA VAL A 42 6.43 31.53 -25.87
C VAL A 42 5.46 31.43 -27.02
N SER A 43 5.65 30.38 -27.83
CA SER A 43 4.75 30.07 -28.93
C SER A 43 3.57 29.20 -28.48
N ARG A 44 2.44 29.37 -29.15
CA ARG A 44 1.23 28.54 -28.97
C ARG A 44 1.52 27.04 -29.05
N SER A 45 2.36 26.63 -29.98
CA SER A 45 2.73 25.22 -30.18
C SER A 45 3.56 24.67 -29.02
N ALA A 46 4.45 25.48 -28.42
CA ALA A 46 5.22 25.09 -27.24
C ALA A 46 4.29 24.91 -26.02
N VAL A 47 3.37 25.85 -25.82
CA VAL A 47 2.35 25.77 -24.76
C VAL A 47 1.45 24.55 -24.95
N GLY A 48 0.98 24.28 -26.17
CA GLY A 48 0.11 23.13 -26.45
C GLY A 48 0.77 21.78 -26.16
N ARG A 49 2.04 21.61 -26.56
CA ARG A 49 2.82 20.39 -26.25
C ARG A 49 3.01 20.23 -24.75
N TYR A 50 3.37 21.32 -24.07
CA TYR A 50 3.58 21.31 -22.62
C TYR A 50 2.30 20.98 -21.84
N THR A 51 1.18 21.64 -22.18
CA THR A 51 -0.12 21.38 -21.56
C THR A 51 -0.56 19.94 -21.73
N LYS A 52 -0.34 19.34 -22.91
CA LYS A 52 -0.64 17.93 -23.15
C LYS A 52 0.15 17.02 -22.19
N ASN A 53 1.47 17.15 -22.17
CA ASN A 53 2.34 16.33 -21.32
C ASN A 53 2.02 16.54 -19.82
N TYR A 54 1.83 17.79 -19.39
CA TYR A 54 1.49 18.12 -18.01
C TYR A 54 0.12 17.57 -17.61
N SER A 55 -0.86 17.58 -18.52
CA SER A 55 -2.19 17.02 -18.25
C SER A 55 -2.18 15.50 -18.08
N GLU A 56 -1.31 14.79 -18.82
CA GLU A 56 -1.09 13.35 -18.66
C GLU A 56 -0.46 13.05 -17.30
N LEU A 57 0.58 13.82 -16.91
CA LEU A 57 1.22 13.72 -15.59
C LEU A 57 0.22 13.95 -14.44
N VAL A 58 -0.59 15.01 -14.53
CA VAL A 58 -1.61 15.32 -13.50
C VAL A 58 -2.66 14.22 -13.40
N ARG A 59 -3.06 13.61 -14.52
CA ARG A 59 -3.98 12.47 -14.53
C ARG A 59 -3.37 11.28 -13.81
N GLN A 60 -2.15 10.91 -14.16
CA GLN A 60 -1.43 9.80 -13.54
C GLN A 60 -1.26 10.01 -12.02
N GLN A 61 -0.94 11.23 -11.58
CA GLN A 61 -0.85 11.56 -10.15
C GLN A 61 -2.20 11.39 -9.43
N ARG A 62 -3.31 11.81 -10.05
CA ARG A 62 -4.65 11.64 -9.48
C ARG A 62 -5.02 10.18 -9.35
N ASP A 63 -4.75 9.38 -10.39
CA ASP A 63 -5.03 7.94 -10.40
C ASP A 63 -4.24 7.23 -9.30
N MET A 64 -2.95 7.55 -9.14
CA MET A 64 -2.12 7.03 -8.05
C MET A 64 -2.62 7.45 -6.67
N THR A 65 -3.05 8.71 -6.51
CA THR A 65 -3.59 9.20 -5.23
C THR A 65 -4.90 8.50 -4.89
N ALA A 66 -5.78 8.29 -5.88
CA ALA A 66 -7.02 7.56 -5.71
C ALA A 66 -6.76 6.09 -5.35
N MET A 67 -5.77 5.46 -6.00
CA MET A 67 -5.33 4.10 -5.70
C MET A 67 -4.78 4.00 -4.27
N ALA A 68 -3.91 4.91 -3.86
CA ALA A 68 -3.37 4.96 -2.50
C ALA A 68 -4.48 5.17 -1.44
N GLN A 69 -5.46 6.03 -1.72
CA GLN A 69 -6.62 6.23 -0.82
C GLN A 69 -7.52 5.01 -0.77
N ALA A 70 -7.75 4.32 -1.90
CA ALA A 70 -8.49 3.07 -1.92
C ALA A 70 -7.80 2.00 -1.09
N PHE A 71 -6.48 1.86 -1.23
CA PHE A 71 -5.66 1.01 -0.37
C PHE A 71 -5.66 1.44 1.10
N GLY A 72 -5.74 2.74 1.42
CA GLY A 72 -5.86 3.21 2.79
C GLY A 72 -7.21 2.86 3.43
N ARG A 73 -8.30 2.98 2.67
CA ARG A 73 -9.67 2.68 3.14
C ARG A 73 -9.93 1.19 3.32
N GLU A 74 -9.45 0.37 2.40
CA GLU A 74 -9.64 -1.10 2.46
C GLU A 74 -8.78 -1.77 3.55
N PHE A 75 -7.80 -1.05 4.13
CA PHE A 75 -6.83 -1.62 5.08
C PHE A 75 -6.62 -0.80 6.36
N GLY A 76 -7.31 0.33 6.52
CA GLY A 76 -7.35 1.12 7.76
C GLY A 76 -8.22 0.53 8.86
N GLU A 77 -8.90 -0.59 8.59
CA GLU A 77 -9.64 -1.35 9.60
C GLU A 77 -8.71 -2.35 10.29
N GLY A 78 -7.91 -1.85 11.23
CA GLY A 78 -7.15 -2.67 12.17
C GLY A 78 -5.76 -2.12 12.49
N ASP A 79 -5.31 -2.36 13.73
CA ASP A 79 -3.97 -2.05 14.26
C ASP A 79 -2.86 -2.91 13.60
N ASP A 80 -2.92 -3.08 12.28
CA ASP A 80 -2.03 -3.96 11.53
C ASP A 80 -0.79 -3.18 11.07
N ARG A 81 0.20 -3.15 11.97
CA ARG A 81 1.54 -2.57 11.75
C ARG A 81 2.17 -3.00 10.42
N THR A 82 1.86 -4.21 9.97
CA THR A 82 2.28 -4.77 8.67
C THR A 82 1.64 -4.04 7.48
N GLY A 83 0.34 -3.74 7.55
CA GLY A 83 -0.37 -2.97 6.53
C GLY A 83 0.17 -1.53 6.40
N LEU A 84 0.47 -0.89 7.53
CA LEU A 84 1.10 0.43 7.57
C LEU A 84 2.51 0.40 6.94
N MET A 85 3.33 -0.59 7.30
CA MET A 85 4.68 -0.74 6.75
C MET A 85 4.67 -1.02 5.23
N MET A 86 3.75 -1.84 4.76
CA MET A 86 3.58 -2.11 3.33
C MET A 86 3.11 -0.87 2.56
N THR A 87 2.24 -0.06 3.16
CA THR A 87 1.80 1.22 2.59
C THR A 87 2.99 2.18 2.47
N GLN A 88 3.81 2.28 3.51
CA GLN A 88 5.02 3.11 3.53
C GLN A 88 6.04 2.68 2.45
N LEU A 89 6.25 1.36 2.30
CA LEU A 89 7.13 0.80 1.27
C LEU A 89 6.61 1.08 -0.14
N MET A 90 5.30 0.90 -0.36
CA MET A 90 4.67 1.18 -1.66
C MET A 90 4.79 2.67 -2.01
N GLN A 91 4.57 3.56 -1.04
CA GLN A 91 4.71 5.00 -1.20
C GLN A 91 6.17 5.38 -1.54
N THR A 92 7.15 4.70 -0.94
CA THR A 92 8.57 4.86 -1.23
C THR A 92 8.92 4.42 -2.66
N LEU A 93 8.42 3.26 -3.10
CA LEU A 93 8.64 2.76 -4.46
C LEU A 93 8.00 3.68 -5.49
N MET A 94 6.75 4.09 -5.30
CA MET A 94 6.07 5.04 -6.18
C MET A 94 6.81 6.38 -6.25
N THR A 95 7.31 6.89 -5.13
CA THR A 95 8.10 8.13 -5.11
C THR A 95 9.40 7.96 -5.89
N ARG A 96 10.10 6.84 -5.73
CA ARG A 96 11.31 6.52 -6.50
C ARG A 96 11.04 6.40 -8.01
N SER A 97 9.87 5.91 -8.41
CA SER A 97 9.47 5.85 -9.82
C SER A 97 9.06 7.21 -10.39
N LEU A 98 8.53 8.12 -9.55
CA LEU A 98 8.13 9.48 -9.95
C LEU A 98 9.30 10.47 -10.02
N ILE A 99 10.35 10.30 -9.22
CA ILE A 99 11.51 11.21 -9.22
C ILE A 99 12.19 11.32 -10.60
N PRO A 100 12.44 10.23 -11.34
CA PRO A 100 12.96 10.29 -12.72
C PRO A 100 12.03 11.03 -13.68
N LEU A 101 10.71 10.84 -13.56
CA LEU A 101 9.68 11.55 -14.33
C LEU A 101 9.70 13.07 -14.10
N LEU A 102 10.06 13.52 -12.89
CA LEU A 102 10.16 14.94 -12.53
C LEU A 102 11.53 15.56 -12.86
N SER A 103 12.57 14.75 -12.93
CA SER A 103 13.96 15.22 -13.10
C SER A 103 14.40 15.25 -14.56
N GLY A 104 13.69 14.55 -15.45
CA GLY A 104 13.95 14.56 -16.90
C GLY A 104 15.27 13.90 -17.32
N ASP A 105 15.92 13.16 -16.41
CA ASP A 105 17.09 12.33 -16.65
C ASP A 105 16.73 10.87 -16.35
N GLY A 106 16.74 10.03 -17.38
CA GLY A 106 16.69 8.57 -17.22
C GLY A 106 15.98 7.85 -18.37
N GLU A 107 16.77 7.27 -19.28
CA GLU A 107 16.36 6.16 -20.16
C GLU A 107 16.27 4.82 -19.39
N GLU A 108 15.87 4.85 -18.12
CA GLU A 108 15.67 3.62 -17.33
C GLU A 108 14.19 3.23 -17.39
N GLU A 109 13.97 1.99 -17.80
CA GLU A 109 12.69 1.29 -17.99
C GLU A 109 11.58 1.87 -17.11
N GLN A 110 10.65 2.61 -17.75
CA GLN A 110 9.52 3.24 -17.08
C GLN A 110 8.67 2.14 -16.44
N LEU A 111 8.82 1.94 -15.12
CA LEU A 111 7.94 1.05 -14.38
C LEU A 111 6.53 1.65 -14.38
N ASP A 112 5.58 0.95 -15.01
CA ASP A 112 4.18 1.35 -15.03
C ASP A 112 3.65 1.38 -13.59
N PRO A 113 3.15 2.52 -13.09
CA PRO A 113 2.55 2.60 -11.77
C PRO A 113 1.44 1.58 -11.54
N LEU A 114 0.73 1.16 -12.59
CA LEU A 114 -0.26 0.09 -12.52
C LEU A 114 0.38 -1.27 -12.19
N GLU A 115 1.56 -1.56 -12.74
CA GLU A 115 2.32 -2.78 -12.45
C GLU A 115 2.88 -2.75 -11.03
N ILE A 116 3.39 -1.60 -10.57
CA ILE A 116 3.81 -1.42 -9.17
C ILE A 116 2.62 -1.65 -8.22
N GLY A 117 1.46 -1.08 -8.56
CA GLY A 117 0.24 -1.26 -7.80
C GLY A 117 -0.24 -2.72 -7.75
N ARG A 118 -0.13 -3.45 -8.87
CA ARG A 118 -0.43 -4.90 -8.96
C ARG A 118 0.55 -5.74 -8.14
N LEU A 119 1.84 -5.47 -8.23
CA LEU A 119 2.87 -6.19 -7.47
C LEU A 119 2.67 -5.98 -5.97
N ALA A 120 2.39 -4.75 -5.55
CA ALA A 120 2.16 -4.46 -4.15
C ALA A 120 0.86 -5.10 -3.62
N LYS A 121 -0.18 -5.22 -4.47
CA LYS A 121 -1.37 -6.03 -4.16
C LYS A 121 -1.03 -7.52 -4.01
N ALA A 122 -0.21 -8.08 -4.90
CA ALA A 122 0.20 -9.49 -4.83
C ALA A 122 1.03 -9.80 -3.56
N VAL A 123 2.01 -8.94 -3.22
CA VAL A 123 2.81 -9.08 -1.98
C VAL A 123 1.91 -9.03 -0.75
N LYS A 124 0.87 -8.19 -0.78
CA LYS A 124 -0.12 -8.07 0.28
C LYS A 124 -1.03 -9.29 0.40
N ASP A 125 -1.52 -9.82 -0.72
CA ASP A 125 -2.37 -11.02 -0.73
C ASP A 125 -1.60 -12.21 -0.13
N ILE A 126 -0.30 -12.32 -0.43
CA ILE A 126 0.61 -13.32 0.17
C ILE A 126 0.78 -13.10 1.68
N ALA A 127 0.99 -11.86 2.12
CA ALA A 127 1.14 -11.53 3.55
C ALA A 127 -0.16 -11.81 4.33
N GLY A 128 -1.32 -11.49 3.74
CA GLY A 128 -2.64 -11.79 4.29
C GLY A 128 -2.89 -13.30 4.41
N ALA A 129 -2.56 -14.07 3.37
CA ALA A 129 -2.64 -15.53 3.39
C ALA A 129 -1.76 -16.14 4.52
N SER A 130 -0.54 -15.63 4.70
CA SER A 130 0.36 -16.09 5.78
C SER A 130 -0.19 -15.81 7.19
N LYS A 131 -0.92 -14.71 7.38
CA LYS A 131 -1.61 -14.41 8.65
C LYS A 131 -2.75 -15.39 8.92
N ILE A 132 -3.56 -15.68 7.91
CA ILE A 132 -4.64 -16.69 7.98
C ILE A 132 -4.05 -18.05 8.35
N ASP A 133 -2.93 -18.44 7.75
CA ASP A 133 -2.23 -19.68 8.07
C ASP A 133 -1.72 -19.69 9.52
N THR A 134 -1.19 -18.57 10.01
CA THR A 134 -0.70 -18.45 11.39
C THR A 134 -1.82 -18.59 12.41
N ASP A 135 -2.97 -17.94 12.17
CA ASP A 135 -4.14 -18.04 13.05
C ASP A 135 -4.75 -19.44 13.00
N ARG A 136 -4.79 -20.07 11.83
CA ARG A 136 -5.22 -21.46 11.67
C ARG A 136 -4.28 -22.43 12.40
N ILE A 137 -2.96 -22.25 12.28
CA ILE A 137 -1.97 -23.04 13.02
C ILE A 137 -2.13 -22.82 14.53
N ARG A 138 -2.40 -21.59 14.97
CA ARG A 138 -2.64 -21.29 16.39
C ARG A 138 -3.90 -22.00 16.91
N ALA A 139 -4.98 -21.98 16.13
CA ALA A 139 -6.22 -22.67 16.47
C ALA A 139 -6.02 -24.20 16.55
N ILE A 140 -5.36 -24.79 15.54
CA ILE A 140 -5.01 -26.21 15.53
C ILE A 140 -4.16 -26.58 16.76
N ARG A 141 -3.12 -25.79 17.08
CA ARG A 141 -2.28 -26.02 18.27
C ARG A 141 -3.01 -25.84 19.60
N ALA A 142 -4.10 -25.06 19.63
CA ALA A 142 -4.93 -24.91 20.81
C ALA A 142 -5.86 -26.14 20.96
N GLU A 143 -6.48 -26.57 19.87
CA GLU A 143 -7.30 -27.79 19.82
C GLU A 143 -6.47 -29.03 20.17
N GLU A 144 -5.26 -29.18 19.63
CA GLU A 144 -4.35 -30.27 19.95
C GLU A 144 -3.94 -30.27 21.44
N ARG A 145 -3.72 -29.08 22.03
CA ARG A 145 -3.41 -28.98 23.47
C ARG A 145 -4.59 -29.39 24.34
N GLU A 146 -5.81 -28.96 23.99
CA GLU A 146 -7.01 -29.35 24.74
C GLU A 146 -7.32 -30.85 24.59
N ALA A 147 -7.15 -31.41 23.39
CA ALA A 147 -7.25 -32.85 23.16
C ALA A 147 -6.21 -33.62 24.00
N ALA A 148 -4.95 -33.19 23.97
CA ALA A 148 -3.88 -33.82 24.75
C ALA A 148 -4.13 -33.76 26.27
N LYS A 149 -4.64 -32.63 26.79
CA LYS A 149 -5.04 -32.51 28.20
C LYS A 149 -6.17 -33.47 28.55
N LYS A 150 -7.18 -33.58 27.69
CA LYS A 150 -8.31 -34.49 27.89
C LYS A 150 -7.86 -35.95 27.92
N ASP A 151 -7.04 -36.36 26.96
CA ASP A 151 -6.50 -37.72 26.89
C ASP A 151 -5.62 -38.03 28.12
N ALA A 152 -4.78 -37.08 28.54
CA ALA A 152 -3.98 -37.20 29.75
C ALA A 152 -4.85 -37.34 31.02
N ALA A 153 -5.94 -36.57 31.11
CA ALA A 153 -6.87 -36.64 32.22
C ALA A 153 -7.60 -38.00 32.28
N ASP A 154 -8.02 -38.53 31.14
CA ASP A 154 -8.71 -39.81 31.04
C ASP A 154 -7.75 -40.98 31.40
N VAL A 155 -6.48 -40.92 30.96
CA VAL A 155 -5.44 -41.89 31.34
C VAL A 155 -5.13 -41.83 32.84
N ALA A 156 -4.96 -40.62 33.39
CA ALA A 156 -4.67 -40.42 34.81
C ALA A 156 -5.82 -40.91 35.69
N GLU A 157 -7.08 -40.63 35.30
CA GLU A 157 -8.28 -41.13 35.96
C GLU A 157 -8.32 -42.67 35.93
N GLY A 158 -8.03 -43.29 34.79
CA GLY A 158 -7.96 -44.75 34.67
C GLY A 158 -6.90 -45.37 35.58
N ALA A 159 -5.72 -44.75 35.70
CA ALA A 159 -4.64 -45.20 36.57
C ALA A 159 -4.99 -45.01 38.07
N ALA A 160 -5.58 -43.87 38.44
CA ALA A 160 -6.00 -43.57 39.79
C ALA A 160 -7.10 -44.53 40.27
N ARG A 161 -8.08 -44.86 39.42
CA ARG A 161 -9.10 -45.89 39.73
C ARG A 161 -8.49 -47.26 40.00
N LYS A 162 -7.50 -47.68 39.18
CA LYS A 162 -6.81 -48.98 39.35
C LYS A 162 -6.00 -49.09 40.64
N THR A 163 -5.52 -47.96 41.15
CA THR A 163 -4.76 -47.89 42.41
C THR A 163 -5.63 -47.68 43.64
N GLY A 164 -6.97 -47.62 43.47
CA GLY A 164 -7.92 -47.48 44.57
C GLY A 164 -8.07 -46.06 45.10
N ALA A 165 -7.70 -45.04 44.31
CA ALA A 165 -7.90 -43.65 44.69
C ALA A 165 -9.39 -43.31 44.89
N SER A 166 -9.68 -42.39 45.81
CA SER A 166 -11.05 -41.92 46.05
C SER A 166 -11.58 -41.11 44.87
N ALA A 167 -12.90 -41.03 44.74
CA ALA A 167 -13.56 -40.24 43.70
C ALA A 167 -13.19 -38.75 43.76
N GLU A 168 -12.95 -38.23 44.97
CA GLU A 168 -12.53 -36.84 45.19
C GLU A 168 -11.12 -36.59 44.66
N THR A 169 -10.17 -37.50 44.95
CA THR A 169 -8.80 -37.44 44.42
C THR A 169 -8.77 -37.51 42.89
N ILE A 170 -9.59 -38.38 42.29
CA ILE A 170 -9.70 -38.51 40.83
C ILE A 170 -10.20 -37.21 40.19
N GLN A 171 -11.23 -36.59 40.78
CA GLN A 171 -11.74 -35.31 40.29
C GLN A 171 -10.71 -34.18 40.44
N GLN A 172 -9.92 -34.19 41.51
CA GLN A 172 -8.87 -33.20 41.70
C GLN A 172 -7.77 -33.34 40.64
N ILE A 173 -7.26 -34.55 40.39
CA ILE A 173 -6.26 -34.82 39.35
C ILE A 173 -6.77 -34.36 37.98
N ARG A 174 -8.04 -34.64 37.67
CA ARG A 174 -8.66 -34.21 36.41
C ARG A 174 -8.70 -32.68 36.27
N ARG A 175 -9.07 -31.96 37.33
CA ARG A 175 -9.09 -30.48 37.30
C ARG A 175 -7.69 -29.90 37.11
N GLU A 176 -6.69 -30.43 37.81
CA GLU A 176 -5.30 -29.97 37.71
C GLU A 176 -4.72 -30.17 36.29
N ILE A 177 -4.99 -31.32 35.65
CA ILE A 177 -4.55 -31.59 34.27
C ILE A 177 -5.24 -30.67 33.25
N MET A 178 -6.52 -30.36 33.48
CA MET A 178 -7.27 -29.45 32.61
C MET A 178 -6.93 -27.97 32.86
N GLY A 179 -6.29 -27.65 33.99
CA GLY A 179 -5.97 -26.28 34.42
C GLY A 179 -7.21 -25.50 34.87
N LEU A 180 -8.18 -26.19 35.49
CA LEU A 180 -9.45 -25.67 36.01
C LEU A 180 -9.41 -25.36 37.51
#